data_AF-A0A096DN71-F1
#
_entry.id   AF-A0A096DN71-F1
#
_cell.length_a   1.000
_cell.length_b   1.000
_cell.length_c   1.000
_cell.angle_alpha   90.00
_cell.angle_beta   90.00
_cell.angle_gamma   90.00
#
_symmetry.space_group_name_H-M   'P 1'
#
loop_
_entity.id
_entity.type
_entity.pdbx_description
1 polymer ?
#
loop_
_entity_poly.entity_id
_entity_poly.type
_entity_poly.pdbx_seq_one_letter_code
_entity_poly.pdbx_strand_id
1 'polypeptide(L)'
;MKKFLTFLLVGVMLFTITGGVFAEGLNNSAKDFSEKSFKLGKAQFKIKERKNMRFEAMKEFKDEMHKINELRVERLSLRMQIIEKHDAILDLYIEARENGNIEELKEAREVRKQIGEINNEIKDLLEQIKIERKAFREDVKNNDFDSAREHINKIIQLKINVNDKISRKIGLLDEIIDILS
;
A
#
# COMPACT_ATOMS: atom_id res chain seq x y z
N MET A 1 17.58 53.62 -4.85
CA MET A 1 17.24 52.18 -4.81
C MET A 1 18.49 51.33 -4.94
N LYS A 2 19.10 50.99 -3.80
CA LYS A 2 20.20 50.05 -3.56
C LYS A 2 20.57 50.22 -2.08
N LYS A 3 20.61 49.10 -1.35
CA LYS A 3 21.23 48.89 0.00
C LYS A 3 20.38 49.38 1.19
N PHE A 4 20.46 48.63 2.30
CA PHE A 4 19.81 48.78 3.62
C PHE A 4 18.55 47.94 3.95
N LEU A 5 18.42 46.72 3.41
CA LEU A 5 17.42 45.75 3.91
C LEU A 5 18.06 44.44 4.42
N THR A 6 19.19 44.52 5.12
CA THR A 6 19.97 43.34 5.54
C THR A 6 20.40 43.27 7.00
N PHE A 7 19.80 44.01 7.95
CA PHE A 7 20.22 43.88 9.35
C PHE A 7 19.15 43.88 10.45
N LEU A 8 17.86 43.78 10.13
CA LEU A 8 16.79 43.92 11.15
C LEU A 8 16.08 42.61 11.56
N LEU A 9 16.67 41.43 11.34
CA LEU A 9 16.00 40.15 11.67
C LEU A 9 16.91 39.11 12.37
N VAL A 10 18.01 39.57 12.98
CA VAL A 10 18.92 38.72 13.77
C VAL A 10 18.95 39.14 15.26
N GLY A 11 18.20 40.16 15.66
CA GLY A 11 18.40 40.76 16.98
C GLY A 11 17.16 41.19 17.74
N VAL A 12 16.11 40.35 17.84
CA VAL A 12 15.19 40.36 19.00
C VAL A 12 14.51 38.99 19.12
N MET A 13 15.11 38.06 19.86
CA MET A 13 14.38 37.12 20.73
C MET A 13 15.27 36.57 21.85
N LEU A 14 16.26 37.38 22.27
CA LEU A 14 16.87 37.31 23.59
C LEU A 14 16.29 38.51 24.34
N PHE A 15 15.25 38.28 25.15
CA PHE A 15 14.84 39.05 26.34
C PHE A 15 13.33 38.87 26.61
N THR A 16 12.98 37.74 27.22
CA THR A 16 11.91 37.69 28.22
C THR A 16 12.41 36.85 29.40
N ILE A 17 13.20 37.49 30.26
CA ILE A 17 13.45 37.03 31.63
C ILE A 17 12.80 38.05 32.57
N THR A 18 11.68 37.66 33.17
CA THR A 18 11.16 38.11 34.47
C THR A 18 10.29 36.95 34.97
N GLY A 19 10.39 36.35 36.14
CA GLY A 19 11.33 36.34 37.24
C GLY A 19 10.85 35.19 38.13
N GLY A 20 11.76 34.43 38.74
CA GLY A 20 11.41 33.28 39.58
C GLY A 20 12.67 32.60 40.10
N VAL A 21 13.10 33.06 41.27
CA VAL A 21 14.27 32.55 42.01
C VAL A 21 13.94 31.16 42.55
N PHE A 22 14.69 30.13 42.15
CA PHE A 22 15.11 29.04 43.03
C PHE A 22 16.49 28.55 42.56
N ALA A 23 17.45 28.70 43.46
CA ALA A 23 18.81 28.24 43.32
C ALA A 23 18.86 26.73 43.60
N GLU A 24 19.14 25.91 42.58
CA GLU A 24 19.81 24.61 42.77
C GLU A 24 20.43 24.13 41.45
N GLY A 25 21.77 23.99 41.44
CA GLY A 25 22.49 23.09 40.53
C GLY A 25 22.57 23.45 39.04
N LEU A 26 23.37 24.46 38.68
CA LEU A 26 23.76 24.82 37.30
C LEU A 26 24.70 23.81 36.59
N ASN A 27 24.65 22.52 36.92
CA ASN A 27 25.46 21.48 36.27
C ASN A 27 24.68 20.54 35.33
N ASN A 28 23.33 20.62 35.31
CA ASN A 28 22.50 19.68 34.55
C ASN A 28 21.82 20.28 33.29
N SER A 29 21.56 21.60 33.20
CA SER A 29 20.81 22.16 32.07
C SER A 29 21.62 22.30 30.77
N ALA A 30 22.94 22.51 30.86
CA ALA A 30 23.84 22.57 29.70
C ALA A 30 24.03 21.18 29.05
N LYS A 31 24.04 20.12 29.86
CA LYS A 31 24.00 18.74 29.37
C LYS A 31 22.69 18.46 28.63
N ASP A 32 21.56 18.87 29.18
CA ASP A 32 20.23 18.62 28.58
C ASP A 32 20.02 19.35 27.24
N PHE A 33 20.48 20.61 27.09
CA PHE A 33 20.35 21.36 25.82
C PHE A 33 21.29 20.83 24.72
N SER A 34 22.51 20.46 25.09
CA SER A 34 23.50 19.83 24.19
C SER A 34 23.02 18.46 23.72
N GLU A 35 22.48 17.64 24.63
CA GLU A 35 22.03 16.30 24.30
C GLU A 35 20.75 16.33 23.44
N LYS A 36 19.85 17.27 23.68
CA LYS A 36 18.60 17.44 22.91
C LYS A 36 18.86 18.01 21.51
N SER A 37 19.76 18.98 21.36
CA SER A 37 20.18 19.52 20.05
C SER A 37 20.96 18.48 19.23
N PHE A 38 21.82 17.69 19.86
CA PHE A 38 22.52 16.57 19.23
C PHE A 38 21.57 15.43 18.82
N LYS A 39 20.57 15.09 19.65
CA LYS A 39 19.50 14.14 19.30
C LYS A 39 18.66 14.65 18.13
N LEU A 40 18.35 15.95 18.07
CA LEU A 40 17.66 16.56 16.91
C LEU A 40 18.51 16.49 15.64
N GLY A 41 19.80 16.81 15.72
CA GLY A 41 20.73 16.72 14.58
C GLY A 41 20.86 15.29 14.05
N LYS A 42 20.97 14.30 14.94
CA LYS A 42 20.96 12.86 14.58
C LYS A 42 19.63 12.43 13.94
N ALA A 43 18.50 12.94 14.43
CA ALA A 43 17.20 12.64 13.85
C ALA A 43 17.06 13.23 12.44
N GLN A 44 17.48 14.49 12.24
CA GLN A 44 17.47 15.14 10.93
C GLN A 44 18.40 14.46 9.92
N PHE A 45 19.59 14.02 10.36
CA PHE A 45 20.52 13.27 9.51
C PHE A 45 19.94 11.92 9.07
N LYS A 46 19.37 11.14 10.01
CA LYS A 46 18.66 9.89 9.71
C LYS A 46 17.46 10.09 8.77
N ILE A 47 16.76 11.23 8.86
CA ILE A 47 15.67 11.56 7.92
C ILE A 47 16.22 11.82 6.52
N LYS A 48 17.34 12.54 6.39
CA LYS A 48 17.96 12.84 5.10
C LYS A 48 18.50 11.57 4.41
N GLU A 49 19.19 10.70 5.14
CA GLU A 49 19.67 9.41 4.62
C GLU A 49 18.52 8.50 4.16
N ARG A 50 17.44 8.41 4.94
CA ARG A 50 16.25 7.63 4.55
C ARG A 50 15.56 8.18 3.30
N LYS A 51 15.57 9.51 3.10
CA LYS A 51 15.04 10.13 1.88
C LYS A 51 15.90 9.79 0.66
N ASN A 52 17.22 9.78 0.82
CA ASN A 52 18.15 9.42 -0.25
C ASN A 52 18.00 7.93 -0.63
N MET A 53 17.99 7.01 0.34
CA MET A 53 17.81 5.58 0.06
C MET A 53 16.47 5.27 -0.62
N ARG A 54 15.38 5.94 -0.20
CA ARG A 54 14.07 5.80 -0.86
C ARG A 54 14.12 6.28 -2.31
N PHE A 55 14.82 7.36 -2.58
CA PHE A 55 14.95 7.90 -3.93
C PHE A 55 15.79 6.99 -4.82
N GLU A 56 16.89 6.44 -4.31
CA GLU A 56 17.74 5.47 -5.01
C GLU A 56 16.98 4.19 -5.33
N ALA A 57 16.30 3.59 -4.35
CA ALA A 57 15.46 2.42 -4.57
C ALA A 57 14.32 2.69 -5.57
N MET A 58 13.72 3.89 -5.54
CA MET A 58 12.69 4.27 -6.50
C MET A 58 13.23 4.43 -7.92
N LYS A 59 14.48 4.88 -8.07
CA LYS A 59 15.16 4.96 -9.35
C LYS A 59 15.52 3.56 -9.86
N GLU A 60 16.01 2.70 -8.98
CA GLU A 60 16.43 1.33 -9.29
C GLU A 60 15.26 0.45 -9.73
N PHE A 61 14.13 0.54 -9.03
CA PHE A 61 12.95 -0.31 -9.27
C PHE A 61 11.81 0.42 -9.99
N LYS A 62 12.14 1.45 -10.77
CA LYS A 62 11.15 2.34 -11.38
C LYS A 62 10.17 1.56 -12.26
N ASP A 63 10.68 0.68 -13.11
CA ASP A 63 9.89 -0.03 -14.11
C ASP A 63 9.02 -1.11 -13.46
N GLU A 64 9.53 -1.80 -12.45
CA GLU A 64 8.79 -2.76 -11.65
C GLU A 64 7.66 -2.10 -10.85
N MET A 65 7.90 -0.89 -10.33
CA MET A 65 6.86 -0.09 -9.67
C MET A 65 5.78 0.36 -10.65
N HIS A 66 6.15 0.77 -11.87
CA HIS A 66 5.18 1.04 -12.94
C HIS A 66 4.37 -0.22 -13.26
N LYS A 67 5.02 -1.38 -13.40
CA LYS A 67 4.33 -2.63 -13.68
C LYS A 67 3.35 -3.02 -12.57
N ILE A 68 3.74 -2.85 -11.32
CA ILE A 68 2.86 -3.08 -10.16
C ILE A 68 1.62 -2.18 -10.20
N ASN A 69 1.78 -0.94 -10.67
CA ASN A 69 0.67 0.01 -10.82
C ASN A 69 -0.25 -0.37 -11.97
N GLU A 70 0.27 -0.77 -13.12
CA GLU A 70 -0.52 -1.31 -14.24
C GLU A 70 -1.39 -2.49 -13.76
N LEU A 71 -0.78 -3.47 -13.10
CA LEU A 71 -1.49 -4.64 -12.56
C LEU A 71 -2.55 -4.25 -11.52
N ARG A 72 -2.34 -3.14 -10.80
CA ARG A 72 -3.35 -2.60 -9.87
C ARG A 72 -4.52 -1.99 -10.62
N VAL A 73 -4.28 -1.22 -11.68
CA VAL A 73 -5.33 -0.61 -12.51
C VAL A 73 -6.16 -1.69 -13.17
N GLU A 74 -5.51 -2.68 -13.78
CA GLU A 74 -6.16 -3.87 -14.36
C GLU A 74 -7.08 -4.55 -13.33
N ARG A 75 -6.57 -4.79 -12.12
CA ARG A 75 -7.37 -5.39 -11.04
C ARG A 75 -8.62 -4.59 -10.69
N LEU A 76 -8.53 -3.26 -10.70
CA LEU A 76 -9.69 -2.40 -10.43
C LEU A 76 -10.72 -2.53 -11.55
N SER A 77 -10.28 -2.57 -12.81
CA SER A 77 -11.16 -2.83 -13.95
C SER A 77 -11.88 -4.18 -13.82
N LEU A 78 -11.15 -5.25 -13.48
CA LEU A 78 -11.75 -6.57 -13.27
C LEU A 78 -12.76 -6.57 -12.12
N ARG A 79 -12.49 -5.82 -11.05
CA ARG A 79 -13.44 -5.68 -9.93
C ARG A 79 -14.72 -4.94 -10.32
N MET A 80 -14.63 -3.96 -11.22
CA MET A 80 -15.83 -3.28 -11.74
C MET A 80 -16.72 -4.28 -12.48
N GLN A 81 -16.14 -5.11 -13.37
CA GLN A 81 -16.90 -6.16 -14.07
C GLN A 81 -17.55 -7.16 -13.10
N ILE A 82 -16.87 -7.54 -12.03
CA ILE A 82 -17.45 -8.42 -11.00
C ILE A 82 -18.67 -7.77 -10.35
N ILE A 83 -18.64 -6.47 -10.08
CA ILE A 83 -19.78 -5.75 -9.47
C ILE A 83 -20.97 -5.76 -10.44
N GLU A 84 -20.74 -5.37 -11.69
CA GLU A 84 -21.78 -5.36 -12.73
C GLU A 84 -22.44 -6.74 -12.90
N LYS A 85 -21.63 -7.81 -12.92
CA LYS A 85 -22.15 -9.18 -13.02
C LYS A 85 -22.88 -9.62 -11.76
N HIS A 86 -22.43 -9.21 -10.58
CA HIS A 86 -23.15 -9.51 -9.34
C HIS A 86 -24.53 -8.87 -9.31
N ASP A 87 -24.66 -7.64 -9.81
CA ASP A 87 -25.95 -6.96 -9.92
C ASP A 87 -26.88 -7.73 -10.88
N ALA A 88 -26.40 -8.09 -12.08
CA ALA A 88 -27.19 -8.90 -13.03
C ALA A 88 -27.63 -10.26 -12.45
N ILE A 89 -26.72 -10.97 -11.76
CA ILE A 89 -27.02 -12.25 -11.14
C ILE A 89 -28.07 -12.11 -10.03
N LEU A 90 -28.09 -11.00 -9.30
CA LEU A 90 -29.11 -10.78 -8.25
C LEU A 90 -30.50 -10.70 -8.85
N ASP A 91 -30.66 -9.94 -9.93
CA ASP A 91 -31.94 -9.80 -10.64
C ASP A 91 -32.41 -11.16 -11.19
N LEU A 92 -31.53 -11.88 -11.89
CA LEU A 92 -31.82 -13.21 -12.43
C LEU A 92 -32.18 -14.24 -11.34
N TYR A 93 -31.52 -14.16 -10.18
CA TYR A 93 -31.80 -15.07 -9.07
C TYR A 93 -33.19 -14.82 -8.45
N ILE A 94 -33.65 -13.57 -8.43
CA ILE A 94 -35.01 -13.22 -7.99
C ILE A 94 -36.01 -13.80 -8.98
N GLU A 95 -35.83 -13.55 -10.27
CA GLU A 95 -36.73 -14.03 -11.34
C GLU A 95 -36.82 -15.57 -11.36
N ALA A 96 -35.67 -16.26 -11.36
CA ALA A 96 -35.63 -17.73 -11.34
C ALA A 96 -36.36 -18.31 -10.12
N ARG A 97 -36.30 -17.62 -8.97
CA ARG A 97 -37.00 -18.06 -7.76
C ARG A 97 -38.51 -17.80 -7.81
N GLU A 98 -38.94 -16.70 -8.41
CA GLU A 98 -40.36 -16.40 -8.63
C GLU A 98 -41.00 -17.38 -9.63
N ASN A 99 -40.25 -17.80 -10.65
CA ASN A 99 -40.69 -18.75 -11.67
C ASN A 99 -40.59 -20.23 -11.24
N GLY A 100 -39.92 -20.52 -10.12
CA GLY A 100 -39.77 -21.89 -9.61
C GLY A 100 -38.72 -22.74 -10.32
N ASN A 101 -37.71 -22.11 -10.93
CA ASN A 101 -36.62 -22.73 -11.69
C ASN A 101 -35.59 -23.38 -10.75
N ILE A 102 -35.98 -24.48 -10.09
CA ILE A 102 -35.21 -25.10 -9.01
C ILE A 102 -33.90 -25.74 -9.51
N GLU A 103 -33.88 -26.29 -10.71
CA GLU A 103 -32.69 -27.01 -11.23
C GLU A 103 -31.59 -26.01 -11.64
N GLU A 104 -31.96 -24.93 -12.31
CA GLU A 104 -31.08 -23.81 -12.68
C GLU A 104 -30.45 -23.18 -11.43
N LEU A 105 -31.25 -22.98 -10.38
CA LEU A 105 -30.78 -22.47 -9.10
C LEU A 105 -29.79 -23.43 -8.39
N LYS A 106 -29.94 -24.75 -8.57
CA LYS A 106 -28.99 -25.74 -8.04
C LYS A 106 -27.69 -25.73 -8.84
N GLU A 107 -27.77 -25.69 -10.16
CA GLU A 107 -26.60 -25.66 -11.04
C GLU A 107 -25.76 -24.40 -10.80
N ALA A 108 -26.40 -23.23 -10.76
CA ALA A 108 -25.76 -21.97 -10.40
C ALA A 108 -25.08 -22.01 -9.01
N ARG A 109 -25.64 -22.77 -8.06
CA ARG A 109 -25.03 -22.95 -6.73
C ARG A 109 -23.75 -23.78 -6.79
N GLU A 110 -23.67 -24.78 -7.65
CA GLU A 110 -22.44 -25.56 -7.84
C GLU A 110 -21.31 -24.69 -8.42
N VAL A 111 -21.62 -23.83 -9.40
CA VAL A 111 -20.66 -22.86 -9.95
C VAL A 111 -20.18 -21.87 -8.86
N ARG A 112 -21.09 -21.42 -7.98
CA ARG A 112 -20.71 -20.57 -6.83
C ARG A 112 -19.72 -21.23 -5.87
N LYS A 113 -19.70 -22.57 -5.75
CA LYS A 113 -18.70 -23.26 -4.91
C LYS A 113 -17.29 -23.12 -5.51
N GLN A 114 -17.17 -23.25 -6.83
CA GLN A 114 -15.90 -23.05 -7.55
C GLN A 114 -15.38 -21.61 -7.36
N ILE A 115 -16.28 -20.60 -7.39
CA ILE A 115 -15.93 -19.22 -7.05
C ILE A 115 -15.36 -19.12 -5.62
N GLY A 116 -15.91 -19.89 -4.68
CA GLY A 116 -15.40 -19.99 -3.30
C GLY A 116 -13.96 -20.46 -3.23
N GLU A 117 -13.60 -21.49 -4.01
CA GLU A 117 -12.23 -22.00 -4.11
C GLU A 117 -11.27 -20.95 -4.68
N ILE A 118 -11.66 -20.28 -5.77
CA ILE A 118 -10.87 -19.19 -6.36
C ILE A 118 -10.64 -18.06 -5.34
N ASN A 119 -11.64 -17.70 -4.55
CA ASN A 119 -11.49 -16.65 -3.53
C ASN A 119 -10.46 -17.04 -2.45
N ASN A 120 -10.40 -18.33 -2.08
CA ASN A 120 -9.39 -18.83 -1.14
C ASN A 120 -7.98 -18.77 -1.75
N GLU A 121 -7.81 -19.21 -3.00
CA GLU A 121 -6.52 -19.10 -3.69
C GLU A 121 -6.05 -17.65 -3.81
N ILE A 122 -6.96 -16.71 -4.14
CA ILE A 122 -6.64 -15.27 -4.16
C ILE A 122 -6.17 -14.80 -2.80
N LYS A 123 -6.82 -15.22 -1.71
CA LYS A 123 -6.45 -14.85 -0.34
C LYS A 123 -5.02 -15.31 -0.02
N ASP A 124 -4.66 -16.53 -0.39
CA ASP A 124 -3.33 -17.08 -0.15
C ASP A 124 -2.26 -16.32 -0.95
N LEU A 125 -2.53 -16.03 -2.22
CA LEU A 125 -1.65 -15.21 -3.06
C LEU A 125 -1.47 -13.80 -2.48
N LEU A 126 -2.53 -13.19 -1.95
CA LEU A 126 -2.44 -11.88 -1.29
C LEU A 126 -1.59 -11.90 -0.03
N GLU A 127 -1.60 -13.00 0.73
CA GLU A 127 -0.73 -13.16 1.90
C GLU A 127 0.72 -13.32 1.49
N GLN A 128 1.01 -14.12 0.45
CA GLN A 128 2.35 -14.22 -0.13
C GLN A 128 2.87 -12.86 -0.60
N ILE A 129 2.03 -12.04 -1.26
CA ILE A 129 2.40 -10.67 -1.66
C ILE A 129 2.79 -9.82 -0.43
N LYS A 130 2.12 -9.97 0.72
CA LYS A 130 2.49 -9.23 1.94
C LYS A 130 3.85 -9.66 2.48
N ILE A 131 4.15 -10.96 2.45
CA ILE A 131 5.44 -11.52 2.87
C ILE A 131 6.55 -10.95 1.99
N GLU A 132 6.42 -11.10 0.67
CA GLU A 132 7.42 -10.61 -0.29
C GLU A 132 7.62 -9.08 -0.19
N ARG A 133 6.54 -8.31 0.05
CA ARG A 133 6.64 -6.86 0.28
C ARG A 133 7.36 -6.49 1.57
N LYS A 134 7.37 -7.35 2.59
CA LYS A 134 8.16 -7.12 3.80
C LYS A 134 9.64 -7.37 3.49
N ALA A 135 9.95 -8.51 2.88
CA ALA A 135 11.32 -8.87 2.49
C ALA A 135 11.95 -7.83 1.56
N PHE A 136 11.26 -7.45 0.48
CA PHE A 136 11.70 -6.36 -0.41
C PHE A 136 12.07 -5.07 0.35
N ARG A 137 11.25 -4.67 1.34
CA ARG A 137 11.51 -3.46 2.12
C ARG A 137 12.65 -3.61 3.11
N GLU A 138 12.98 -4.82 3.52
CA GLU A 138 14.11 -5.11 4.40
C GLU A 138 15.41 -5.07 3.60
N ASP A 139 15.45 -5.71 2.44
CA ASP A 139 16.63 -5.74 1.58
C ASP A 139 16.98 -4.35 1.03
N VAL A 140 15.97 -3.57 0.63
CA VAL A 140 16.17 -2.16 0.25
C VAL A 140 16.75 -1.32 1.40
N LYS A 141 16.40 -1.59 2.66
CA LYS A 141 17.01 -0.88 3.80
C LYS A 141 18.45 -1.30 4.05
N ASN A 142 18.79 -2.53 3.67
CA ASN A 142 20.12 -3.10 3.82
C ASN A 142 21.02 -2.79 2.60
N ASN A 143 20.50 -2.04 1.60
CA ASN A 143 21.14 -1.78 0.30
C ASN A 143 21.46 -3.05 -0.49
N ASP A 144 20.73 -4.13 -0.25
CA ASP A 144 20.83 -5.37 -1.02
C ASP A 144 19.83 -5.32 -2.18
N PHE A 145 20.25 -4.68 -3.28
CA PHE A 145 19.38 -4.48 -4.44
C PHE A 145 19.16 -5.75 -5.27
N ASP A 146 20.09 -6.70 -5.22
CA ASP A 146 19.95 -7.95 -5.97
C ASP A 146 18.87 -8.84 -5.33
N SER A 147 18.90 -9.04 -4.01
CA SER A 147 17.84 -9.75 -3.29
C SER A 147 16.49 -9.02 -3.38
N ALA A 148 16.50 -7.68 -3.26
CA ALA A 148 15.29 -6.89 -3.44
C ALA A 148 14.67 -7.07 -4.84
N ARG A 149 15.50 -7.20 -5.89
CA ARG A 149 15.03 -7.44 -7.26
C ARG A 149 14.28 -8.78 -7.38
N GLU A 150 14.73 -9.82 -6.68
CA GLU A 150 14.02 -11.11 -6.66
C GLU A 150 12.63 -10.96 -6.04
N HIS A 151 12.53 -10.29 -4.88
CA HIS A 151 11.27 -10.09 -4.19
C HIS A 151 10.27 -9.25 -4.99
N ILE A 152 10.71 -8.16 -5.65
CA ILE A 152 9.80 -7.33 -6.44
C ILE A 152 9.30 -8.05 -7.70
N ASN A 153 10.14 -8.84 -8.35
CA ASN A 153 9.74 -9.68 -9.47
C ASN A 153 8.73 -10.74 -9.04
N LYS A 154 8.93 -11.36 -7.86
CA LYS A 154 7.95 -12.29 -7.29
C LYS A 154 6.63 -11.61 -6.95
N ILE A 155 6.65 -10.38 -6.43
CA ILE A 155 5.42 -9.58 -6.21
C ILE A 155 4.67 -9.34 -7.53
N ILE A 156 5.37 -9.05 -8.61
CA ILE A 156 4.77 -8.87 -9.95
C ILE A 156 4.09 -10.16 -10.39
N GLN A 157 4.79 -11.30 -10.33
CA GLN A 157 4.23 -12.60 -10.71
C GLN A 157 2.99 -12.97 -9.87
N LEU A 158 3.06 -12.79 -8.55
CA LEU A 158 1.89 -13.02 -7.68
C LEU A 158 0.71 -12.11 -8.03
N LYS A 159 0.98 -10.86 -8.45
CA LYS A 159 -0.08 -9.93 -8.86
C LYS A 159 -0.74 -10.32 -10.17
N ILE A 160 0.04 -10.82 -11.14
CA ILE A 160 -0.46 -11.41 -12.39
C ILE A 160 -1.38 -12.58 -12.04
N ASN A 161 -0.91 -13.53 -11.24
CA ASN A 161 -1.69 -14.70 -10.83
C ASN A 161 -3.02 -14.30 -10.15
N VAL A 162 -3.00 -13.27 -9.30
CA VAL A 162 -4.26 -12.77 -8.71
C VAL A 162 -5.20 -12.20 -9.77
N ASN A 163 -4.70 -11.45 -10.75
CA ASN A 163 -5.54 -10.92 -11.82
C ASN A 163 -6.12 -12.05 -12.68
N ASP A 164 -5.31 -13.06 -13.03
CA ASP A 164 -5.77 -14.26 -13.77
C ASP A 164 -6.88 -15.00 -13.02
N LYS A 165 -6.73 -15.17 -11.70
CA LYS A 165 -7.76 -15.80 -10.86
C LYS A 165 -9.04 -14.98 -10.80
N ILE A 166 -8.93 -13.65 -10.76
CA ILE A 166 -10.09 -12.75 -10.83
C ILE A 166 -10.77 -12.88 -12.21
N SER A 167 -10.01 -12.95 -13.30
CA SER A 167 -10.56 -13.17 -14.66
C SER A 167 -11.27 -14.51 -14.79
N ARG A 168 -10.74 -15.59 -14.20
CA ARG A 168 -11.44 -16.89 -14.14
C ARG A 168 -12.74 -16.79 -13.34
N LYS A 169 -12.72 -16.08 -12.21
CA LYS A 169 -13.94 -15.82 -11.43
C LYS A 169 -14.98 -15.08 -12.25
N ILE A 170 -14.58 -14.13 -13.09
CA ILE A 170 -15.50 -13.44 -14.01
C ILE A 170 -16.15 -14.43 -14.97
N GLY A 171 -15.38 -15.36 -15.57
CA GLY A 171 -15.94 -16.41 -16.42
C GLY A 171 -16.97 -17.29 -15.70
N LEU A 172 -16.74 -17.62 -14.42
CA LEU A 172 -17.74 -18.36 -13.63
C LEU A 172 -18.99 -17.53 -13.29
N LEU A 173 -18.85 -16.21 -13.19
CA LEU A 173 -20.02 -15.33 -13.05
C LEU A 173 -20.82 -15.28 -14.35
N ASP A 174 -20.16 -15.28 -15.50
CA ASP A 174 -20.81 -15.39 -16.81
C ASP A 174 -21.57 -16.72 -16.95
N GLU A 175 -20.96 -17.83 -16.54
CA GLU A 175 -21.63 -19.13 -16.51
C GLU A 175 -22.89 -19.12 -15.63
N ILE A 176 -22.84 -18.46 -14.45
CA ILE A 176 -24.04 -18.31 -13.61
C ILE A 176 -25.12 -17.47 -14.31
N ILE A 177 -24.74 -16.42 -15.04
CA ILE A 177 -25.68 -15.60 -15.81
C ILE A 177 -26.34 -16.47 -16.88
N ASP A 178 -25.56 -17.25 -17.63
CA ASP A 178 -26.05 -18.13 -18.70
C ASP A 178 -26.99 -19.22 -18.17
N ILE A 179 -26.75 -19.75 -16.96
CA ILE A 179 -27.63 -20.74 -16.32
C ILE A 179 -28.98 -20.14 -15.90
N LEU A 180 -28.98 -18.88 -15.45
CA LEU A 180 -30.15 -18.23 -14.84
C LEU A 180 -30.98 -17.38 -15.83
N SER A 181 -30.46 -17.11 -17.03
CA SER A 181 -31.14 -16.34 -18.08
C SER A 181 -32.03 -17.24 -18.94
#